data_AF-A0A5B7BBM7-F1
#
_entry.id   AF-A0A5B7BBM7-F1
#
_cell.length_a   1.000
_cell.length_b   1.000
_cell.length_c   1.000
_cell.angle_alpha   90.00
_cell.angle_beta   90.00
_cell.angle_gamma   90.00
#
_symmetry.space_group_name_H-M   'P 1'
#
loop_
_entity.id
_entity.type
_entity.pdbx_description
1 polymer ?
#
loop_
_entity_poly.entity_id
_entity_poly.type
_entity_poly.pdbx_seq_one_letter_code
_entity_poly.pdbx_strand_id
1 'polypeptide(L)'
;MEVNEKCDVYSFGVVTLEVFLGSHPGMFVSFLSTMTSSSTTHQILLQDVLDQRLSPPMNQVANEVVFIVKLALACLQANPQPRPTMRQVSQLLSAPKPPLPKPFHMISVGELFDLS
;
A
#
# COMPACT_ATOMS: atom_id res chain seq x y z
N MET A 1 -4.75 -10.89 -19.71
CA MET A 1 -5.53 -10.36 -18.58
C MET A 1 -6.84 -11.13 -18.56
N GLU A 2 -7.07 -11.91 -17.52
CA GLU A 2 -8.34 -12.59 -17.31
C GLU A 2 -9.31 -11.59 -16.69
N VAL A 3 -10.53 -11.47 -17.22
CA VAL A 3 -11.55 -10.56 -16.68
C VAL A 3 -12.35 -11.30 -15.62
N ASN A 4 -12.17 -10.91 -14.37
CA ASN A 4 -12.90 -11.41 -13.20
C ASN A 4 -12.97 -10.33 -12.11
N GLU A 5 -13.58 -10.63 -10.97
CA GLU A 5 -13.74 -9.70 -9.85
C GLU A 5 -12.40 -9.19 -9.26
N LYS A 6 -11.30 -9.90 -9.52
CA LYS A 6 -9.95 -9.46 -9.09
C LYS A 6 -9.44 -8.27 -9.90
N CYS A 7 -10.01 -7.98 -11.06
CA CYS A 7 -9.73 -6.74 -11.80
C CYS A 7 -10.23 -5.52 -11.02
N ASP A 8 -11.41 -5.60 -10.40
CA ASP A 8 -11.94 -4.52 -9.57
C ASP A 8 -11.10 -4.34 -8.30
N VAL A 9 -10.62 -5.44 -7.70
CA VAL A 9 -9.68 -5.39 -6.57
C VAL A 9 -8.40 -4.65 -6.95
N TYR A 10 -7.84 -4.92 -8.13
CA TYR A 10 -6.63 -4.23 -8.59
C TYR A 10 -6.88 -2.73 -8.77
N SER A 11 -7.97 -2.36 -9.43
CA SER A 11 -8.38 -0.97 -9.63
C SER A 11 -8.60 -0.25 -8.30
N PHE A 12 -9.21 -0.92 -7.31
CA PHE A 12 -9.32 -0.41 -5.95
C PHE A 12 -7.94 -0.13 -5.32
N GLY A 13 -6.97 -1.03 -5.49
CA GLY A 13 -5.60 -0.83 -5.03
C GLY A 13 -4.94 0.40 -5.65
N VAL A 14 -5.12 0.62 -6.96
CA VAL A 14 -4.61 1.80 -7.68
C VAL A 14 -5.21 3.08 -7.10
N VAL A 15 -6.54 3.15 -7.02
CA VAL A 15 -7.25 4.34 -6.50
C VAL A 15 -6.89 4.61 -5.04
N THR A 16 -6.71 3.55 -4.24
CA THR A 16 -6.29 3.70 -2.84
C THR A 16 -4.92 4.36 -2.78
N LEU A 17 -3.92 3.88 -3.54
CA LEU A 17 -2.61 4.54 -3.57
C LEU A 17 -2.71 5.97 -4.11
N GLU A 18 -3.50 6.23 -5.15
CA GLU A 18 -3.70 7.58 -5.68
C GLU A 18 -4.17 8.57 -4.61
N VAL A 19 -5.07 8.15 -3.71
CA VAL A 19 -5.51 8.95 -2.57
C VAL A 19 -4.35 9.25 -1.60
N PHE A 20 -3.52 8.25 -1.27
CA PHE A 20 -2.42 8.41 -0.31
C PHE A 20 -1.22 9.18 -0.88
N LEU A 21 -0.95 9.05 -2.18
CA LEU A 21 0.12 9.75 -2.87
C LEU A 21 -0.30 11.15 -3.34
N GLY A 22 -1.60 11.44 -3.39
CA GLY A 22 -2.16 12.70 -3.88
C GLY A 22 -1.99 12.91 -5.39
N SER A 23 -1.55 11.89 -6.13
CA SER A 23 -1.28 11.91 -7.57
C SER A 23 -1.36 10.50 -8.15
N HIS A 24 -1.50 10.42 -9.49
CA HIS A 24 -1.63 9.15 -10.18
C HIS A 24 -0.40 8.24 -9.93
N PRO A 25 -0.58 7.01 -9.42
CA PRO A 25 0.52 6.20 -8.94
C PRO A 25 1.26 5.48 -10.06
N GLY A 26 0.99 5.74 -11.34
CA GLY A 26 1.55 4.98 -12.48
C GLY A 26 3.08 4.84 -12.45
N MET A 27 3.80 5.93 -12.17
CA MET A 27 5.26 5.88 -12.00
C MET A 27 5.67 5.10 -10.75
N PHE A 28 4.93 5.24 -9.66
CA PHE A 28 5.20 4.53 -8.41
C PHE A 28 4.92 3.03 -8.54
N VAL A 29 3.81 2.61 -9.13
CA VAL A 29 3.48 1.20 -9.35
C VAL A 29 4.46 0.55 -10.33
N SER A 30 4.83 1.25 -11.42
CA SER A 30 5.88 0.78 -12.33
C SER A 30 7.22 0.63 -11.61
N PHE A 31 7.57 1.59 -10.76
CA PHE A 31 8.76 1.55 -9.93
C PHE A 31 8.73 0.37 -8.96
N LEU A 32 7.64 0.19 -8.22
CA LEU A 32 7.43 -0.94 -7.30
C LEU A 32 7.56 -2.29 -8.02
N SER A 33 6.91 -2.46 -9.17
CA SER A 33 6.97 -3.70 -9.94
C SER A 33 8.37 -4.04 -10.47
N THR A 34 9.22 -3.03 -10.67
CA THR A 34 10.61 -3.21 -11.11
C THR A 34 11.54 -3.48 -9.93
N MET A 35 11.18 -2.99 -8.75
CA MET A 35 12.06 -2.87 -7.60
C MET A 35 11.78 -3.87 -6.47
N THR A 36 10.69 -4.64 -6.56
CA THR A 36 10.50 -5.90 -5.80
C THR A 36 11.63 -6.91 -6.03
N SER A 37 12.56 -6.63 -6.95
CA SER A 37 13.76 -7.41 -7.25
C SER A 37 15.09 -6.78 -6.77
N SER A 38 15.08 -5.65 -6.03
CA SER A 38 16.31 -4.99 -5.55
C SER A 38 16.20 -4.40 -4.14
N SER A 39 17.34 -4.33 -3.43
CA SER A 39 17.50 -3.81 -2.06
C SER A 39 17.20 -2.32 -1.86
N THR A 40 16.84 -1.61 -2.93
CA THR A 40 16.60 -0.15 -2.95
C THR A 40 15.25 0.27 -2.36
N THR A 41 14.25 -0.62 -2.31
CA THR A 41 12.93 -0.32 -1.72
C THR A 41 13.00 -0.10 -0.21
N HIS A 42 13.98 -0.70 0.46
CA HIS A 42 14.25 -0.50 1.88
C HIS A 42 14.86 0.86 2.21
N GLN A 43 15.35 1.59 1.21
CA GLN A 43 15.96 2.92 1.40
C GLN A 43 14.92 4.05 1.28
N ILE A 44 13.72 3.75 0.79
CA ILE A 44 12.67 4.75 0.57
C ILE A 44 11.70 4.72 1.73
N LEU A 45 11.57 5.83 2.44
CA LEU A 45 10.66 5.96 3.57
C LEU A 45 9.25 6.21 3.06
N LEU A 46 8.25 5.56 3.66
CA LEU A 46 6.84 5.71 3.30
C LEU A 46 6.40 7.18 3.38
N GLN A 47 6.88 7.91 4.40
CA GLN A 47 6.56 9.32 4.59
C GLN A 47 6.97 10.21 3.41
N ASP A 48 8.01 9.84 2.66
CA ASP A 48 8.54 10.62 1.55
C ASP A 48 7.72 10.38 0.27
N VAL A 49 6.90 9.33 0.25
CA VAL A 49 6.05 8.97 -0.89
C VAL A 49 4.62 9.48 -0.71
N LEU A 50 4.14 9.60 0.53
CA LEU A 50 2.80 10.14 0.80
C LEU A 50 2.64 11.58 0.28
N ASP A 51 1.39 12.01 0.11
CA ASP A 51 1.04 13.36 -0.32
C ASP A 51 1.67 14.42 0.61
N GLN A 52 2.73 15.07 0.11
CA GLN A 52 3.53 16.06 0.85
C GLN A 52 2.76 17.36 1.14
N ARG A 53 1.54 17.53 0.60
CA ARG A 53 0.66 18.65 0.94
C ARG A 53 -0.01 18.47 2.30
N LEU A 54 -0.04 17.23 2.82
CA LEU A 54 -0.61 16.89 4.12
C LEU A 54 0.48 16.83 5.19
N SER A 55 0.10 17.11 6.44
CA SER A 55 1.00 16.88 7.56
C SER A 55 1.23 15.36 7.76
N PRO A 56 2.44 14.94 8.20
CA PRO A 56 2.71 13.54 8.48
C PRO A 56 1.70 12.96 9.48
N PRO A 57 1.20 11.73 9.24
CA PRO A 57 0.24 11.11 10.14
C PRO A 57 0.87 10.81 11.50
N MET A 58 0.07 10.94 12.56
CA MET A 58 0.51 10.69 13.94
C MET A 58 -0.40 9.67 14.63
N ASN A 59 0.12 9.00 15.65
CA ASN A 59 -0.61 8.09 16.53
C ASN A 59 -1.41 7.03 15.74
N GLN A 60 -2.69 6.83 16.07
CA GLN A 60 -3.56 5.86 15.43
C GLN A 60 -3.67 6.06 13.92
N VAL A 61 -3.65 7.30 13.43
CA VAL A 61 -3.73 7.59 11.99
C VAL A 61 -2.53 7.02 11.25
N ALA A 62 -1.33 7.06 11.86
CA ALA A 62 -0.14 6.46 11.28
C ALA A 62 -0.26 4.93 11.15
N ASN A 63 -0.85 4.28 12.16
CA ASN A 63 -1.14 2.84 12.12
C ASN A 63 -2.10 2.52 10.95
N GLU A 64 -3.15 3.32 10.78
CA GLU A 64 -4.14 3.15 9.71
C GLU A 64 -3.53 3.35 8.32
N VAL A 65 -2.75 4.42 8.13
CA VAL A 65 -2.09 4.72 6.86
C VAL A 65 -1.19 3.57 6.43
N VAL A 66 -0.30 3.09 7.31
CA VAL A 66 0.62 1.99 6.99
C VAL A 66 -0.15 0.72 6.63
N PHE A 67 -1.20 0.40 7.38
CA PHE A 67 -2.00 -0.79 7.12
C PHE A 67 -2.75 -0.70 5.79
N ILE A 68 -3.37 0.45 5.49
CA ILE A 68 -4.14 0.63 4.26
C ILE A 68 -3.21 0.63 3.04
N VAL A 69 -2.03 1.24 3.12
CA VAL A 69 -1.03 1.17 2.06
C VAL A 69 -0.59 -0.28 1.82
N LYS A 70 -0.31 -1.07 2.88
CA LYS A 70 -0.03 -2.51 2.75
C LYS A 70 -1.17 -3.26 2.05
N LEU A 71 -2.41 -3.00 2.45
CA LEU A 71 -3.58 -3.63 1.84
C LEU A 71 -3.73 -3.27 0.36
N ALA A 72 -3.46 -2.01 0.00
CA ALA A 72 -3.45 -1.56 -1.39
C ALA A 72 -2.37 -2.30 -2.21
N LEU A 73 -1.16 -2.47 -1.67
CA LEU A 73 -0.10 -3.25 -2.31
C LEU A 73 -0.50 -4.72 -2.53
N ALA A 74 -1.16 -5.36 -1.56
CA ALA A 74 -1.70 -6.71 -1.72
C ALA A 74 -2.78 -6.80 -2.84
N CYS A 75 -3.55 -5.73 -3.05
CA CYS A 75 -4.52 -5.65 -4.15
C CYS A 75 -3.84 -5.50 -5.53
N LEU A 76 -2.62 -4.94 -5.57
CA LEU A 76 -1.87 -4.64 -6.80
C LEU A 76 -0.98 -5.79 -7.30
N GLN A 77 -1.09 -6.98 -6.71
CA GLN A 77 -0.34 -8.16 -7.16
C GLN A 77 -0.60 -8.45 -8.65
N ALA A 78 0.46 -8.67 -9.43
CA ALA A 78 0.34 -8.97 -10.85
C ALA A 78 -0.47 -10.25 -11.10
N ASN A 79 -0.24 -11.28 -10.27
CA ASN A 79 -1.08 -12.48 -10.23
C ASN A 79 -2.42 -12.17 -9.52
N PRO A 80 -3.59 -12.47 -10.13
CA PRO A 80 -4.90 -12.28 -9.49
C PRO A 80 -5.15 -13.17 -8.26
N GLN A 81 -4.54 -14.37 -8.20
CA GLN A 81 -4.78 -15.35 -7.14
C GLN A 81 -4.45 -14.85 -5.72
N PRO A 82 -3.27 -14.25 -5.45
CA PRO A 82 -2.93 -13.75 -4.11
C PRO A 82 -3.69 -12.48 -3.71
N ARG A 83 -4.37 -11.78 -4.64
CA ARG A 83 -5.12 -10.58 -4.28
C ARG A 83 -6.24 -10.95 -3.30
N PRO A 84 -6.55 -10.13 -2.29
CA PRO A 84 -7.71 -10.36 -1.43
C PRO A 84 -9.03 -10.28 -2.25
N THR A 85 -10.13 -10.73 -1.67
CA THR A 85 -11.47 -10.45 -2.18
C THR A 85 -11.94 -9.08 -1.68
N MET A 86 -12.85 -8.42 -2.40
CA MET A 86 -13.43 -7.14 -1.92
C MET A 86 -14.11 -7.28 -0.55
N ARG A 87 -14.66 -8.45 -0.22
CA ARG A 87 -15.18 -8.74 1.12
C ARG A 87 -14.08 -8.70 2.19
N GLN A 88 -12.95 -9.35 1.93
CA GLN A 88 -11.80 -9.30 2.85
C GLN A 88 -11.25 -7.89 2.98
N VAL A 89 -11.11 -7.14 1.86
CA VAL A 89 -10.70 -5.74 1.88
C VAL A 89 -11.62 -4.92 2.80
N SER A 90 -12.93 -5.01 2.62
CA SER A 90 -13.91 -4.29 3.45
C SER A 90 -13.81 -4.65 4.94
N GLN A 91 -13.64 -5.93 5.26
CA GLN A 91 -13.47 -6.40 6.64
C GLN A 91 -12.17 -5.88 7.28
N LEU A 92 -11.05 -5.93 6.55
CA LEU A 92 -9.75 -5.45 7.01
C LEU A 92 -9.75 -3.93 7.21
N LEU A 93 -10.42 -3.19 6.33
CA LEU A 93 -10.62 -1.74 6.47
C LEU A 93 -11.49 -1.38 7.68
N SER A 94 -12.41 -2.26 8.10
CA SER A 94 -13.30 -2.00 9.24
C SER A 94 -12.70 -2.44 10.58
N ALA A 95 -11.71 -3.35 10.56
CA ALA A 95 -11.07 -3.85 11.76
C ALA A 95 -10.16 -2.78 12.42
N PRO A 96 -9.94 -2.82 13.75
CA PRO A 96 -8.92 -2.01 14.41
C PRO A 96 -7.51 -2.35 13.89
N LYS A 97 -6.65 -1.34 13.73
CA LYS A 97 -5.29 -1.56 13.19
C LYS A 97 -4.30 -1.76 14.33
N PRO A 98 -3.38 -2.72 14.21
CA PRO A 98 -2.36 -2.93 15.23
C PRO A 98 -1.44 -1.69 15.34
N PRO A 99 -0.84 -1.45 16.51
CA PRO A 99 0.15 -0.40 16.65
C PRO A 99 1.36 -0.67 15.75
N LEU A 100 2.00 0.41 15.28
CA LEU A 100 3.21 0.28 14.49
C LEU A 100 4.34 -0.35 15.30
N PRO A 101 5.17 -1.21 14.68
CA PRO A 101 6.32 -1.82 15.34
C PRO A 101 7.46 -0.82 15.60
N LYS A 102 7.45 0.31 14.90
CA LYS A 102 8.47 1.37 15.00
C LYS A 102 7.87 2.74 14.62
N PRO A 103 8.56 3.86 14.89
CA PRO A 103 8.09 5.18 14.51
C PRO A 103 7.79 5.27 13.01
N PHE A 104 6.70 5.98 12.67
CA PHE A 104 6.22 6.10 11.29
C PHE A 104 7.29 6.57 10.30
N HIS A 105 8.09 7.57 10.70
CA HIS A 105 9.15 8.14 9.87
C HIS A 105 10.30 7.17 9.55
N MET A 106 10.36 6.01 10.22
CA MET A 106 11.37 4.98 9.96
C MET A 106 10.85 3.84 9.09
N ILE A 107 9.57 3.85 8.72
CA ILE A 107 8.95 2.78 7.93
C ILE A 107 9.35 2.98 6.47
N SER A 108 10.03 1.97 5.92
CA SER A 108 10.38 1.93 4.51
C SER A 108 9.25 1.29 3.69
N VAL A 109 9.21 1.62 2.41
CA VAL A 109 8.29 1.04 1.45
C VAL A 109 8.58 -0.46 1.26
N GLY A 110 9.85 -0.88 1.29
CA GLY A 110 10.26 -2.29 1.22
C GLY A 110 9.61 -3.18 2.28
N GLU A 111 9.55 -2.71 3.53
CA GLU A 111 8.93 -3.44 4.65
C GLU A 111 7.42 -3.64 4.51
N LEU A 112 6.79 -2.93 3.56
CA LEU A 112 5.38 -3.14 3.22
C LEU A 112 5.18 -4.34 2.29
N PHE A 113 6.23 -4.78 1.59
CA PHE A 113 6.21 -5.94 0.67
C PHE A 113 6.58 -7.24 1.37
N ASP A 114 7.54 -7.24 2.29
CA ASP A 114 8.08 -8.48 2.92
C ASP A 114 7.11 -9.21 3.85
N LEU A 115 5.96 -8.60 4.12
CA LEU A 115 4.93 -9.11 5.03
C LEU A 115 3.64 -9.52 4.30
N SER A 116 3.67 -9.57 2.96
CA SER A 116 2.55 -9.95 2.08
C SER A 116 2.64 -11.41 1.64
#